data_AF-A0A6A3N5E3-F1
#
_entry.id   AF-A0A6A3N5E3-F1
#
_cell.length_a   1.000
_cell.length_b   1.000
_cell.length_c   1.000
_cell.angle_alpha   90.00
_cell.angle_beta   90.00
_cell.angle_gamma   90.00
#
_symmetry.space_group_name_H-M   'P 1'
#
loop_
_entity.id
_entity.type
_entity.pdbx_description
1 polymer ?
#
loop_
_entity_poly.entity_id
_entity_poly.type
_entity_poly.pdbx_seq_one_letter_code
_entity_poly.pdbx_strand_id
1 'polypeptide(L)'
;MPSDWFVTSGAQELRANSALEYREYVRRSEHCASSQFEEDLRQIELDLPRTDESIRLFLLRPEEREALDEDEELPPHVTERFLPLLRNILAAYSVRNPRVGYVQGHADVLCFLLGNVNEQRDEEETFWVYASVMERVFPDDFFARTPKLHGFQVDCKLFHELVVRKLVPHYPILAKVDLPLVTTLLSCKWFVSLWVGELPLPLLYEVWDTMLREEDGIILHLLVALHFFRLAVDKIQLHMEMEQWDSSYIYKIIMSQCQTATEIAPLELLQQARSLYGLKDESVEDMRTAIRRLPQLRKAEFAVLAKQTHFSHLEMERLQDEFTFLRFQRKMCGRSKLRGLRQEGLEGILSRELSTSPVDIYGRIYHLLKPDGYGNISFSNLIQFLSVASRGTPEERARLLFQIPNHHDHEYLNQQGIEKLADLLCCLLTNRMVADAEGHRTAKWLN
;
A
#
# COMPACT_ATOMS: atom_id res chain seq x y z
N MET A 1 -6.33 6.30 -26.97
CA MET A 1 -6.12 7.38 -25.98
C MET A 1 -6.01 6.70 -24.63
N PRO A 2 -4.93 6.96 -23.86
CA PRO A 2 -4.85 6.50 -22.48
C PRO A 2 -6.10 6.91 -21.73
N SER A 3 -6.58 6.09 -20.79
CA SER A 3 -7.66 6.54 -19.91
C SER A 3 -7.22 7.76 -19.12
N ASP A 4 -8.14 8.70 -18.88
CA ASP A 4 -7.90 9.80 -17.94
C ASP A 4 -7.67 9.22 -16.53
N TRP A 5 -6.41 9.20 -16.11
CA TRP A 5 -6.00 8.61 -14.84
C TRP A 5 -6.46 9.44 -13.64
N PHE A 6 -6.79 10.72 -13.81
CA PHE A 6 -7.38 11.50 -12.75
C PHE A 6 -8.79 10.98 -12.40
N VAL A 7 -9.54 10.52 -13.41
CA VAL A 7 -10.85 9.89 -13.23
C VAL A 7 -10.72 8.45 -12.73
N THR A 8 -9.91 7.61 -13.38
CA THR A 8 -9.92 6.16 -13.09
C THR A 8 -9.22 5.80 -11.78
N SER A 9 -8.20 6.56 -11.36
CA SER A 9 -7.41 6.21 -10.17
C SER A 9 -8.13 6.45 -8.83
N GLY A 10 -9.28 7.13 -8.82
CA GLY A 10 -9.92 7.62 -7.58
C GLY A 10 -9.27 8.89 -7.01
N ALA A 11 -8.43 9.57 -7.77
CA ALA A 11 -7.80 10.83 -7.39
C ALA A 11 -8.83 11.95 -7.11
N GLN A 12 -9.92 12.02 -7.88
CA GLN A 12 -11.00 12.98 -7.66
C GLN A 12 -11.65 12.85 -6.27
N GLU A 13 -11.92 11.63 -5.84
CA GLU A 13 -12.50 11.33 -4.53
C GLU A 13 -11.51 11.67 -3.42
N LEU A 14 -10.22 11.39 -3.64
CA LEU A 14 -9.17 11.70 -2.68
C LEU A 14 -9.00 13.22 -2.51
N ARG A 15 -9.08 13.98 -3.62
CA ARG A 15 -9.08 15.44 -3.62
C ARG A 15 -10.28 16.00 -2.88
N ALA A 16 -11.49 15.51 -3.19
CA ALA A 16 -12.73 15.98 -2.59
C ALA A 16 -12.80 15.73 -1.08
N ASN A 17 -12.24 14.61 -0.61
CA ASN A 17 -12.20 14.24 0.80
C ASN A 17 -11.00 14.84 1.56
N SER A 18 -10.08 15.50 0.86
CA SER A 18 -8.90 16.09 1.49
C SER A 18 -9.28 17.33 2.29
N ALA A 19 -8.78 17.42 3.52
CA ALA A 19 -8.96 18.62 4.35
C ALA A 19 -8.21 19.85 3.80
N LEU A 20 -7.20 19.64 2.96
CA LEU A 20 -6.36 20.69 2.39
C LEU A 20 -6.31 20.57 0.87
N GLU A 21 -6.25 21.70 0.20
CA GLU A 21 -5.99 21.80 -1.23
C GLU A 21 -4.50 21.60 -1.55
N TYR A 22 -4.18 21.24 -2.80
CA TYR A 22 -2.80 21.04 -3.24
C TYR A 22 -1.89 22.25 -2.98
N ARG A 23 -2.35 23.45 -3.30
CA ARG A 23 -1.59 24.71 -3.06
C ARG A 23 -1.28 24.95 -1.59
N GLU A 24 -2.08 24.43 -0.68
CA GLU A 24 -1.82 24.51 0.75
C GLU A 24 -0.74 23.51 1.17
N TYR A 25 -0.71 22.30 0.59
CA TYR A 25 0.40 21.36 0.81
C TYR A 25 1.74 21.91 0.29
N VAL A 26 1.76 22.55 -0.88
CA VAL A 26 2.96 23.21 -1.41
C VAL A 26 3.46 24.28 -0.43
N ARG A 27 2.58 25.21 -0.02
CA ARG A 27 2.94 26.24 0.97
C ARG A 27 3.45 25.67 2.29
N ARG A 28 2.83 24.59 2.79
CA ARG A 28 3.29 23.91 4.02
C ARG A 28 4.65 23.25 3.84
N SER A 29 4.94 22.73 2.64
CA SER A 29 6.24 22.10 2.35
C SER A 29 7.40 23.09 2.40
N GLU A 30 7.17 24.36 2.04
CA GLU A 30 8.17 25.43 2.14
C GLU A 30 8.54 25.78 3.59
N HIS A 31 7.62 25.56 4.52
CA HIS A 31 7.77 25.93 5.93
C HIS A 31 7.94 24.72 6.86
N CYS A 32 7.92 23.49 6.32
CA CYS A 32 8.02 22.27 7.11
C CYS A 32 9.47 22.06 7.55
N ALA A 33 9.71 22.11 8.86
CA ALA A 33 11.05 21.92 9.46
C ALA A 33 11.15 20.61 10.27
N SER A 34 10.32 19.61 9.94
CA SER A 34 10.44 18.31 10.61
C SER A 34 11.68 17.57 10.10
N SER A 35 12.45 16.94 10.99
CA SER A 35 13.65 16.17 10.62
C SER A 35 13.38 15.14 9.52
N GLN A 36 12.20 14.53 9.57
CA GLN A 36 11.79 13.50 8.61
C GLN A 36 11.54 14.08 7.21
N PHE A 37 10.94 15.27 7.14
CA PHE A 37 10.73 16.00 5.90
C PHE A 37 12.03 16.58 5.33
N GLU A 38 12.95 17.04 6.18
CA GLU A 38 14.27 17.49 5.71
C GLU A 38 15.07 16.36 5.06
N GLU A 39 14.96 15.13 5.58
CA GLU A 39 15.52 13.94 4.94
C GLU A 39 14.87 13.65 3.59
N ASP A 40 13.54 13.77 3.50
CA ASP A 40 12.81 13.65 2.23
C ASP A 40 13.31 14.66 1.21
N LEU A 41 13.35 15.94 1.60
CA LEU A 41 13.75 17.01 0.71
C LEU A 41 15.19 16.82 0.22
N ARG A 42 16.13 16.45 1.10
CA ARG A 42 17.51 16.13 0.69
C ARG A 42 17.54 15.02 -0.37
N GLN A 43 16.74 13.97 -0.19
CA GLN A 43 16.71 12.87 -1.15
C GLN A 43 16.02 13.27 -2.47
N ILE A 44 14.99 14.11 -2.42
CA ILE A 44 14.35 14.69 -3.61
C ILE A 44 15.36 15.50 -4.43
N GLU A 45 16.10 16.41 -3.78
CA GLU A 45 17.11 17.25 -4.45
C GLU A 45 18.27 16.42 -5.03
N LEU A 46 18.55 15.25 -4.46
CA LEU A 46 19.53 14.32 -5.01
C LEU A 46 18.99 13.57 -6.24
N ASP A 47 17.71 13.23 -6.27
CA ASP A 47 17.12 12.41 -7.33
C ASP A 47 16.69 13.23 -8.54
N LEU A 48 16.20 14.47 -8.35
CA LEU A 48 15.72 15.33 -9.44
C LEU A 48 16.71 15.50 -10.60
N PRO A 49 18.01 15.78 -10.38
CA PRO A 49 18.99 15.92 -11.48
C PRO A 49 19.29 14.61 -12.22
N ARG A 50 18.81 13.46 -11.73
CA ARG A 50 19.03 12.14 -12.35
C ARG A 50 17.83 11.66 -13.17
N THR A 51 16.83 12.51 -13.35
CA THR A 51 15.60 12.21 -14.10
C THR A 51 15.64 12.60 -15.58
N ASP A 52 16.80 13.01 -16.08
CA ASP A 52 16.99 13.50 -17.44
C ASP A 52 16.38 12.57 -18.50
N GLU A 53 16.64 11.27 -18.40
CA GLU A 53 16.11 10.28 -19.34
C GLU A 53 14.58 10.17 -19.26
N SER A 54 14.02 10.21 -18.05
CA SER A 54 12.57 10.19 -17.84
C SER A 54 11.90 11.46 -18.35
N ILE A 55 12.54 12.63 -18.18
CA ILE A 55 12.06 13.90 -18.74
C ILE A 55 12.06 13.84 -20.27
N ARG A 56 13.14 13.35 -20.89
CA ARG A 56 13.19 13.14 -22.35
C ARG A 56 12.10 12.21 -22.84
N LEU A 57 11.89 11.10 -22.13
CA LEU A 57 10.97 10.06 -22.54
C LEU A 57 9.50 10.44 -22.40
N PHE A 58 9.14 11.11 -21.30
CA PHE A 58 7.74 11.33 -20.91
C PHE A 58 7.28 12.78 -21.02
N LEU A 59 8.19 13.75 -20.88
CA LEU A 59 7.85 15.17 -20.77
C LEU A 59 8.26 15.99 -22.01
N LEU A 60 9.19 15.55 -22.84
CA LEU A 60 9.46 16.24 -24.09
C LEU A 60 8.47 15.84 -25.18
N ARG A 61 8.13 16.79 -26.04
CA ARG A 61 7.41 16.48 -27.29
C ARG A 61 8.36 15.74 -28.25
N PRO A 62 7.85 14.94 -29.20
CA PRO A 62 8.68 14.24 -30.17
C PRO A 62 9.66 15.18 -30.88
N GLU A 63 9.21 16.37 -31.28
CA GLU A 63 10.05 17.34 -31.99
C GLU A 63 11.15 17.95 -31.10
N GLU A 64 10.85 18.17 -29.81
CA GLU A 64 11.84 18.64 -28.83
C GLU A 64 12.88 17.56 -28.54
N ARG A 65 12.45 16.30 -28.48
CA ARG A 65 13.33 15.15 -28.22
C ARG A 65 14.28 14.89 -29.39
N GLU A 66 13.79 14.91 -30.63
CA GLU A 66 14.60 14.68 -31.83
C GLU A 66 15.64 15.80 -32.06
N ALA A 67 15.40 16.99 -31.53
CA ALA A 67 16.32 18.12 -31.64
C ALA A 67 17.48 18.09 -30.62
N LEU A 68 17.41 17.20 -29.62
CA LEU A 68 18.43 17.05 -28.58
C LEU A 68 19.30 15.82 -28.87
N ASP A 69 20.59 15.94 -28.54
CA ASP A 69 21.47 14.78 -28.52
C ASP A 69 21.12 13.89 -27.31
N GLU A 70 21.11 12.57 -27.52
CA GLU A 70 20.75 11.58 -26.49
C GLU A 70 21.82 11.53 -25.38
N ASP A 71 23.09 11.82 -25.71
CA ASP A 71 24.22 11.71 -24.78
C ASP A 71 24.54 13.03 -24.01
N GLU A 72 23.85 14.13 -24.32
CA GLU A 72 24.07 15.43 -23.66
C GLU A 72 23.21 15.58 -22.38
N GLU A 73 23.58 16.49 -21.49
CA GLU A 73 22.71 16.89 -20.37
C GLU A 73 21.50 17.69 -20.89
N LEU A 74 20.38 17.65 -20.16
CA LEU A 74 19.22 18.44 -20.56
C LEU A 74 19.52 19.95 -20.54
N PRO A 75 19.08 20.71 -21.57
CA PRO A 75 19.26 22.16 -21.57
C PRO A 75 18.61 22.83 -20.34
N PRO A 76 19.19 23.93 -19.82
CA PRO A 76 18.66 24.62 -18.64
C PRO A 76 17.19 25.01 -18.74
N HIS A 77 16.71 25.42 -19.92
CA HIS A 77 15.32 25.81 -20.10
C HIS A 77 14.34 24.61 -19.96
N VAL A 78 14.79 23.38 -20.20
CA VAL A 78 14.00 22.16 -19.99
C VAL A 78 13.95 21.82 -18.52
N THR A 79 15.09 21.85 -17.84
CA THR A 79 15.18 21.53 -16.41
C THR A 79 14.45 22.57 -15.56
N GLU A 80 14.59 23.87 -15.87
CA GLU A 80 13.84 24.97 -15.24
C GLU A 80 12.32 24.87 -15.45
N ARG A 81 11.88 24.20 -16.52
CA ARG A 81 10.45 23.98 -16.81
C ARG A 81 9.86 22.83 -16.00
N PHE A 82 10.57 21.72 -15.82
CA PHE A 82 9.99 20.49 -15.25
C PHE A 82 10.45 20.18 -13.82
N LEU A 83 11.71 20.44 -13.46
CA LEU A 83 12.21 20.11 -12.12
C LEU A 83 11.44 20.80 -11.00
N PRO A 84 11.02 22.08 -11.11
CA PRO A 84 10.21 22.72 -10.07
C PRO A 84 8.86 22.04 -9.86
N LEU A 85 8.19 21.58 -10.92
CA LEU A 85 6.91 20.87 -10.84
C LEU A 85 7.07 19.54 -10.10
N LEU A 86 8.09 18.77 -10.48
CA LEU A 86 8.40 17.50 -9.83
C LEU A 86 8.72 17.71 -8.34
N ARG A 87 9.55 18.70 -8.03
CA ARG A 87 9.92 19.08 -6.66
C ARG A 87 8.69 19.43 -5.82
N ASN A 88 7.81 20.28 -6.34
CA ASN A 88 6.61 20.73 -5.64
C ASN A 88 5.69 19.56 -5.30
N ILE A 89 5.43 18.67 -6.26
CA ILE A 89 4.56 17.50 -6.04
C ILE A 89 5.17 16.56 -4.99
N LEU A 90 6.46 16.22 -5.10
CA LEU A 90 7.13 15.30 -4.18
C LEU A 90 7.22 15.88 -2.74
N ALA A 91 7.55 17.16 -2.61
CA ALA A 91 7.59 17.85 -1.32
C ALA A 91 6.19 17.98 -0.70
N ALA A 92 5.19 18.39 -1.49
CA ALA A 92 3.80 18.45 -1.05
C ALA A 92 3.29 17.07 -0.58
N TYR A 93 3.63 16.00 -1.29
CA TYR A 93 3.21 14.64 -0.91
C TYR A 93 3.88 14.20 0.40
N SER A 94 5.15 14.55 0.61
CA SER A 94 5.87 14.23 1.85
C SER A 94 5.24 14.91 3.07
N VAL A 95 4.66 16.11 2.90
CA VAL A 95 3.83 16.76 3.92
C VAL A 95 2.47 16.10 4.08
N ARG A 96 1.83 15.72 2.98
CA ARG A 96 0.50 15.08 2.98
C ARG A 96 0.52 13.76 3.75
N ASN A 97 1.50 12.90 3.46
CA ASN A 97 1.60 11.59 4.05
C ASN A 97 3.00 11.32 4.61
N PRO A 98 3.32 11.83 5.82
CA PRO A 98 4.63 11.63 6.44
C PRO A 98 4.95 10.17 6.79
N ARG A 99 3.93 9.29 6.83
CA ARG A 99 4.14 7.84 7.04
C ARG A 99 4.87 7.20 5.86
N VAL A 100 4.66 7.73 4.66
CA VAL A 100 5.36 7.33 3.43
C VAL A 100 6.54 8.27 3.16
N GLY A 101 6.31 9.59 3.20
CA GLY A 101 7.31 10.59 2.83
C GLY A 101 7.70 10.49 1.36
N TYR A 102 8.99 10.68 1.08
CA TYR A 102 9.56 10.46 -0.25
C TYR A 102 10.11 9.03 -0.37
N VAL A 103 9.78 8.37 -1.48
CA VAL A 103 10.35 7.08 -1.86
C VAL A 103 11.41 7.32 -2.92
N GLN A 104 12.64 6.89 -2.65
CA GLN A 104 13.78 7.08 -3.55
C GLN A 104 13.50 6.49 -4.94
N GLY A 105 13.82 7.25 -5.98
CA GLY A 105 13.54 6.89 -7.38
C GLY A 105 12.13 7.25 -7.88
N HIS A 106 11.22 7.74 -7.03
CA HIS A 106 9.88 8.12 -7.48
C HIS A 106 9.84 9.42 -8.30
N ALA A 107 10.96 10.15 -8.40
CA ALA A 107 11.08 11.25 -9.35
C ALA A 107 10.87 10.78 -10.81
N ASP A 108 11.34 9.59 -11.17
CA ASP A 108 11.11 8.98 -12.49
C ASP A 108 9.64 8.55 -12.68
N VAL A 109 9.05 7.94 -11.64
CA VAL A 109 7.61 7.60 -11.63
C VAL A 109 6.76 8.85 -11.81
N LEU A 110 7.17 9.96 -11.19
CA LEU A 110 6.45 11.21 -11.31
C LEU A 110 6.61 11.86 -12.69
N CYS A 111 7.77 11.73 -13.35
CA CYS A 111 7.92 12.14 -14.75
C CYS A 111 6.94 11.39 -15.65
N PHE A 112 6.83 10.08 -15.45
CA PHE A 112 5.86 9.24 -16.15
C PHE A 112 4.41 9.72 -15.90
N LEU A 113 4.02 9.95 -14.64
CA LEU A 113 2.68 10.43 -14.32
C LEU A 113 2.39 11.81 -14.90
N LEU A 114 3.30 12.77 -14.73
CA LEU A 114 3.13 14.15 -15.21
C LEU A 114 2.97 14.19 -16.75
N GLY A 115 3.63 13.27 -17.46
CA GLY A 115 3.50 13.14 -18.91
C GLY A 115 2.19 12.50 -19.39
N ASN A 116 1.49 11.77 -18.53
CA ASN A 116 0.40 10.86 -18.93
C ASN A 116 -0.91 11.04 -18.16
N VAL A 117 -0.96 11.85 -17.10
CA VAL A 117 -2.18 12.03 -16.29
C VAL A 117 -3.34 12.61 -17.11
N ASN A 118 -3.03 13.63 -17.91
CA ASN A 118 -3.94 14.32 -18.82
C ASN A 118 -3.13 15.04 -19.91
N GLU A 119 -3.80 15.53 -20.95
CA GLU A 119 -3.16 16.22 -22.09
C GLU A 119 -2.47 17.55 -21.70
N GLN A 120 -2.85 18.15 -20.57
CA GLN A 120 -2.40 19.46 -20.11
C GLN A 120 -1.19 19.40 -19.17
N ARG A 121 -0.83 18.20 -18.69
CA ARG A 121 0.20 17.97 -17.65
C ARG A 121 -0.05 18.82 -16.42
N ASP A 122 -1.29 18.79 -15.93
CA ASP A 122 -1.69 19.57 -14.77
C ASP A 122 -0.97 19.06 -13.50
N GLU A 123 -0.26 19.97 -12.83
CA GLU A 123 0.56 19.68 -11.65
C GLU A 123 -0.30 19.19 -10.46
N GLU A 124 -1.48 19.78 -10.27
CA GLU A 124 -2.39 19.42 -9.17
C GLU A 124 -3.04 18.06 -9.40
N GLU A 125 -3.55 17.80 -10.61
CA GLU A 125 -4.12 16.49 -10.94
C GLU A 125 -3.05 15.39 -10.87
N THR A 126 -1.83 15.66 -11.32
CA THR A 126 -0.69 14.73 -11.17
C THR A 126 -0.43 14.42 -9.69
N PHE A 127 -0.42 15.44 -8.82
CA PHE A 127 -0.28 15.24 -7.37
C PHE A 127 -1.35 14.32 -6.80
N TRP A 128 -2.62 14.51 -7.19
CA TRP A 128 -3.72 13.68 -6.68
C TRP A 128 -3.69 12.25 -7.22
N VAL A 129 -3.28 12.05 -8.48
CA VAL A 129 -3.07 10.70 -9.02
C VAL A 129 -1.92 10.00 -8.33
N TYR A 130 -0.79 10.69 -8.13
CA TYR A 130 0.32 10.15 -7.36
C TYR A 130 -0.11 9.77 -5.94
N ALA A 131 -0.81 10.66 -5.23
CA ALA A 131 -1.34 10.36 -3.91
C ALA A 131 -2.30 9.16 -3.92
N SER A 132 -3.16 9.04 -4.94
CA SER A 132 -4.06 7.90 -5.08
C SER A 132 -3.31 6.58 -5.29
N VAL A 133 -2.28 6.56 -6.13
CA VAL A 133 -1.43 5.38 -6.33
C VAL A 133 -0.79 4.95 -5.01
N MET A 134 -0.24 5.91 -4.27
CA MET A 134 0.50 5.63 -3.04
C MET A 134 -0.40 5.29 -1.84
N GLU A 135 -1.62 5.82 -1.77
CA GLU A 135 -2.53 5.68 -0.61
C GLU A 135 -3.69 4.69 -0.84
N ARG A 136 -4.07 4.45 -2.10
CA ARG A 136 -5.22 3.61 -2.45
C ARG A 136 -4.79 2.36 -3.19
N VAL A 137 -4.06 2.49 -4.29
CA VAL A 137 -3.78 1.34 -5.16
C VAL A 137 -3.08 0.25 -4.37
N PHE A 138 -2.00 0.59 -3.66
CA PHE A 138 -1.25 -0.31 -2.78
C PHE A 138 -1.74 -0.30 -1.31
N PRO A 139 -1.39 -1.31 -0.48
CA PRO A 139 -1.68 -1.28 0.95
C PRO A 139 -1.02 -0.08 1.65
N ASP A 140 -1.64 0.41 2.72
CA ASP A 140 -1.16 1.58 3.49
C ASP A 140 0.26 1.43 4.04
N ASP A 141 0.69 0.19 4.30
CA ASP A 141 2.01 -0.18 4.79
C ASP A 141 3.04 -0.50 3.68
N PHE A 142 2.67 -0.40 2.40
CA PHE A 142 3.53 -0.81 1.28
C PHE A 142 4.78 0.07 1.19
N PHE A 143 4.60 1.38 1.01
CA PHE A 143 5.68 2.36 0.97
C PHE A 143 5.98 3.02 2.33
N ALA A 144 5.41 2.49 3.42
CA ALA A 144 5.58 3.09 4.74
C ALA A 144 7.04 3.03 5.23
N ARG A 145 7.49 4.07 5.92
CA ARG A 145 8.86 4.16 6.46
C ARG A 145 9.03 3.36 7.75
N THR A 146 7.94 3.09 8.46
CA THR A 146 7.99 2.46 9.79
C THR A 146 6.77 1.55 10.02
N PRO A 147 6.96 0.22 10.14
CA PRO A 147 8.20 -0.51 9.84
C PRO A 147 8.61 -0.34 8.36
N LYS A 148 9.91 -0.21 8.09
CA LYS A 148 10.42 0.17 6.77
C LYS A 148 9.96 -0.82 5.68
N LEU A 149 9.18 -0.31 4.73
CA LEU A 149 8.70 -1.02 3.54
C LEU A 149 8.02 -2.35 3.91
N HIS A 150 7.20 -2.35 4.96
CA HIS A 150 6.64 -3.60 5.51
C HIS A 150 5.73 -4.31 4.50
N GLY A 151 4.74 -3.61 3.94
CA GLY A 151 3.84 -4.16 2.93
C GLY A 151 4.56 -4.50 1.63
N PHE A 152 5.60 -3.73 1.26
CA PHE A 152 6.46 -4.04 0.12
C PHE A 152 7.21 -5.37 0.32
N GLN A 153 7.80 -5.60 1.50
CA GLN A 153 8.47 -6.87 1.82
C GLN A 153 7.49 -8.05 1.82
N VAL A 154 6.24 -7.82 2.22
CA VAL A 154 5.17 -8.81 2.11
C VAL A 154 4.95 -9.21 0.65
N ASP A 155 4.84 -8.23 -0.25
CA ASP A 155 4.61 -8.50 -1.68
C ASP A 155 5.84 -9.09 -2.39
N CYS A 156 7.06 -8.72 -2.00
CA CYS A 156 8.29 -9.40 -2.46
C CYS A 156 8.27 -10.89 -2.07
N LYS A 157 7.89 -11.22 -0.82
CA LYS A 157 7.74 -12.60 -0.37
C LYS A 157 6.57 -13.30 -1.04
N LEU A 158 5.48 -12.58 -1.31
CA LEU A 158 4.33 -13.14 -2.00
C LEU A 158 4.67 -13.52 -3.44
N PHE A 159 5.40 -12.66 -4.14
CA PHE A 159 5.92 -12.98 -5.47
C PHE A 159 6.78 -14.25 -5.44
N HIS A 160 7.69 -14.37 -4.48
CA HIS A 160 8.47 -15.59 -4.27
C HIS A 160 7.58 -16.82 -4.09
N GLU A 161 6.60 -16.76 -3.18
CA GLU A 161 5.64 -17.85 -2.93
C GLU A 161 4.82 -18.20 -4.18
N LEU A 162 4.43 -17.22 -4.99
CA LEU A 162 3.72 -17.46 -6.25
C LEU A 162 4.61 -18.22 -7.24
N VAL A 163 5.89 -17.84 -7.40
CA VAL A 163 6.84 -18.57 -8.25
C VAL A 163 7.00 -20.01 -7.76
N VAL A 164 7.21 -20.20 -6.45
CA VAL A 164 7.37 -21.54 -5.85
C VAL A 164 6.12 -22.40 -6.02
N ARG A 165 4.92 -21.86 -5.78
CA ARG A 165 3.68 -22.65 -5.81
C ARG A 165 3.12 -22.84 -7.20
N LYS A 166 3.35 -21.91 -8.12
CA LYS A 166 2.72 -21.90 -9.45
C LYS A 166 3.65 -22.28 -10.58
N LEU A 167 4.97 -22.10 -10.46
CA LEU A 167 5.91 -22.43 -11.53
C LEU A 167 6.72 -23.69 -11.21
N VAL A 168 7.29 -23.83 -10.01
CA VAL A 168 8.17 -24.98 -9.68
C VAL A 168 7.52 -26.36 -9.91
N PRO A 169 6.22 -26.60 -9.61
CA PRO A 169 5.60 -27.89 -9.89
C PRO A 169 5.55 -28.26 -11.38
N HIS A 170 5.51 -27.25 -12.26
CA HIS A 170 5.49 -27.44 -13.71
C HIS A 170 6.90 -27.41 -14.32
N TYR A 171 7.84 -26.76 -13.63
CA TYR A 171 9.21 -26.55 -14.10
C TYR A 171 10.22 -26.92 -12.99
N PRO A 172 10.49 -28.22 -12.77
CA PRO A 172 11.34 -28.69 -11.67
C PRO A 172 12.77 -28.15 -11.69
N ILE A 173 13.25 -27.70 -12.86
CA ILE A 173 14.56 -27.05 -13.01
C ILE A 173 14.71 -25.82 -12.09
N LEU A 174 13.61 -25.10 -11.85
CA LEU A 174 13.58 -23.92 -10.98
C LEU A 174 13.89 -24.26 -9.52
N ALA A 175 13.70 -25.50 -9.09
CA ALA A 175 14.07 -25.92 -7.73
C ALA A 175 15.59 -25.92 -7.48
N LYS A 176 16.41 -25.89 -8.54
CA LYS A 176 17.87 -25.78 -8.43
C LYS A 176 18.34 -24.32 -8.29
N VAL A 177 17.49 -23.37 -8.65
CA VAL A 177 17.80 -21.93 -8.64
C VAL A 177 17.67 -21.39 -7.22
N ASP A 178 18.52 -20.42 -6.85
CA ASP A 178 18.30 -19.60 -5.64
C ASP A 178 17.13 -18.63 -5.88
N LEU A 179 15.92 -19.19 -5.89
CA LEU A 179 14.69 -18.44 -6.10
C LEU A 179 14.52 -17.32 -5.08
N PRO A 180 14.81 -17.49 -3.77
CA PRO A 180 14.74 -16.39 -2.81
C PRO A 180 15.56 -15.16 -3.24
N LEU A 181 16.82 -15.36 -3.65
CA LEU A 181 17.68 -14.28 -4.13
C LEU A 181 17.11 -13.64 -5.41
N VAL A 182 16.85 -14.45 -6.43
CA VAL A 182 16.40 -13.95 -7.75
C VAL A 182 15.08 -13.19 -7.63
N THR A 183 14.08 -13.77 -6.96
CA THR A 183 12.77 -13.15 -6.81
C THR A 183 12.82 -11.86 -5.97
N THR A 184 13.69 -11.79 -4.96
CA THR A 184 13.90 -10.56 -4.18
C THR A 184 14.52 -9.46 -5.03
N LEU A 185 15.57 -9.76 -5.81
CA LEU A 185 16.21 -8.76 -6.67
C LEU A 185 15.24 -8.21 -7.74
N LEU A 186 14.49 -9.10 -8.39
CA LEU A 186 13.50 -8.72 -9.40
C LEU A 186 12.37 -7.88 -8.81
N SER A 187 11.73 -8.37 -7.74
CA SER A 187 10.62 -7.64 -7.11
C SER A 187 11.06 -6.30 -6.53
N CYS A 188 12.25 -6.20 -5.93
CA CYS A 188 12.80 -4.94 -5.47
C CYS A 188 12.92 -3.91 -6.60
N LYS A 189 13.39 -4.33 -7.77
CA LYS A 189 13.55 -3.47 -8.95
C LYS A 189 12.19 -3.07 -9.55
N TRP A 190 11.31 -4.04 -9.78
CA TRP A 190 10.04 -3.80 -10.48
C TRP A 190 8.98 -3.10 -9.63
N PHE A 191 8.87 -3.47 -8.35
CA PHE A 191 7.75 -3.00 -7.52
C PHE A 191 8.01 -1.60 -6.97
N VAL A 192 9.27 -1.19 -6.77
CA VAL A 192 9.57 0.15 -6.27
C VAL A 192 9.33 1.20 -7.36
N SER A 193 9.71 0.91 -8.60
CA SER A 193 9.50 1.83 -9.72
C SER A 193 8.10 1.72 -10.33
N LEU A 194 7.23 0.85 -9.79
CA LEU A 194 5.92 0.58 -10.37
C LEU A 194 6.00 0.27 -11.87
N TRP A 195 7.02 -0.51 -12.24
CA TRP A 195 7.40 -0.87 -13.63
C TRP A 195 7.91 0.25 -14.53
N VAL A 196 7.95 1.51 -14.06
CA VAL A 196 8.50 2.63 -14.83
C VAL A 196 9.99 2.39 -15.10
N GLY A 197 10.38 2.50 -16.36
CA GLY A 197 11.74 2.19 -16.84
C GLY A 197 12.07 0.70 -17.01
N GLU A 198 11.14 -0.20 -16.68
CA GLU A 198 11.37 -1.65 -16.71
C GLU A 198 10.66 -2.34 -17.89
N LEU A 199 9.57 -1.74 -18.40
CA LEU A 199 8.75 -2.27 -19.50
C LEU A 199 8.85 -1.39 -20.75
N PRO A 200 8.70 -1.99 -21.95
CA PRO A 200 8.42 -1.23 -23.17
C PRO A 200 7.20 -0.33 -23.00
N LEU A 201 7.26 0.89 -23.54
CA LEU A 201 6.23 1.92 -23.34
C LEU A 201 4.79 1.45 -23.60
N PRO A 202 4.46 0.77 -24.72
CA PRO A 202 3.10 0.32 -24.96
C PRO A 202 2.57 -0.58 -23.83
N LEU A 203 3.41 -1.51 -23.36
CA LEU A 203 3.05 -2.42 -22.28
C LEU A 203 2.97 -1.69 -20.93
N LEU A 204 3.88 -0.74 -20.67
CA LEU A 204 3.84 0.07 -19.45
C LEU A 204 2.50 0.82 -19.33
N TYR A 205 2.05 1.44 -20.42
CA TYR A 205 0.76 2.13 -20.46
C TYR A 205 -0.40 1.18 -20.22
N GLU A 206 -0.42 0.00 -20.85
CA GLU A 206 -1.50 -0.98 -20.64
C GLU A 206 -1.54 -1.53 -19.22
N VAL A 207 -0.36 -1.75 -18.59
CA VAL A 207 -0.26 -2.19 -17.21
C VAL A 207 -0.84 -1.14 -16.28
N TRP A 208 -0.47 0.13 -16.44
CA TRP A 208 -0.99 1.23 -15.63
C TRP A 208 -2.48 1.47 -15.85
N ASP A 209 -2.93 1.47 -17.11
CA ASP A 209 -4.35 1.58 -17.46
C ASP A 209 -5.19 0.49 -16.80
N THR A 210 -4.74 -0.76 -16.86
CA THR A 210 -5.45 -1.90 -16.25
C THR A 210 -5.39 -1.82 -14.72
N MET A 211 -4.24 -1.46 -14.15
CA MET A 211 -4.04 -1.34 -12.70
C MET A 211 -4.96 -0.26 -12.09
N LEU A 212 -5.14 0.88 -12.77
CA LEU A 212 -5.94 1.99 -12.28
C LEU A 212 -7.44 1.83 -12.57
N ARG A 213 -7.81 1.13 -13.65
CA ARG A 213 -9.21 0.97 -14.07
C ARG A 213 -9.92 -0.20 -13.40
N GLU A 214 -9.22 -1.32 -13.23
CA GLU A 214 -9.82 -2.56 -12.72
C GLU A 214 -9.87 -2.57 -11.19
N GLU A 215 -10.94 -3.10 -10.61
CA GLU A 215 -11.12 -3.09 -9.16
C GLU A 215 -10.02 -3.85 -8.39
N ASP A 216 -9.57 -4.97 -8.93
CA ASP A 216 -8.46 -5.80 -8.41
C ASP A 216 -7.14 -5.52 -9.12
N GLY A 217 -7.05 -4.40 -9.86
CA GLY A 217 -5.86 -4.00 -10.62
C GLY A 217 -4.58 -3.93 -9.80
N ILE A 218 -4.67 -3.77 -8.47
CA ILE A 218 -3.52 -3.86 -7.55
C ILE A 218 -2.71 -5.13 -7.75
N ILE A 219 -3.34 -6.30 -7.97
CA ILE A 219 -2.60 -7.57 -8.01
C ILE A 219 -1.77 -7.71 -9.28
N LEU A 220 -1.98 -6.82 -10.26
CA LEU A 220 -1.36 -6.88 -11.57
C LEU A 220 0.17 -6.85 -11.49
N HIS A 221 0.76 -6.11 -10.55
CA HIS A 221 2.22 -6.10 -10.39
C HIS A 221 2.79 -7.49 -10.05
N LEU A 222 2.09 -8.30 -9.25
CA LEU A 222 2.48 -9.68 -8.96
C LEU A 222 2.27 -10.59 -10.17
N LEU A 223 1.18 -10.39 -10.92
CA LEU A 223 0.84 -11.20 -12.07
C LEU A 223 1.81 -10.97 -13.24
N VAL A 224 2.13 -9.71 -13.53
CA VAL A 224 3.10 -9.33 -14.55
C VAL A 224 4.47 -9.89 -14.21
N ALA A 225 4.91 -9.78 -12.95
CA ALA A 225 6.16 -10.38 -12.49
C ALA A 225 6.18 -11.90 -12.64
N LEU A 226 5.10 -12.59 -12.26
CA LEU A 226 4.97 -14.04 -12.41
C LEU A 226 4.98 -14.45 -13.88
N HIS A 227 4.33 -13.67 -14.75
CA HIS A 227 4.28 -13.92 -16.19
C HIS A 227 5.67 -13.81 -16.82
N PHE A 228 6.44 -12.77 -16.49
CA PHE A 228 7.81 -12.63 -16.99
C PHE A 228 8.72 -13.75 -16.52
N PHE A 229 8.58 -14.15 -15.26
CA PHE A 229 9.32 -15.31 -14.76
C PHE A 229 8.99 -16.55 -15.58
N ARG A 230 7.70 -16.81 -15.85
CA ARG A 230 7.23 -17.92 -16.68
C ARG A 230 7.81 -17.87 -18.10
N LEU A 231 7.77 -16.72 -18.78
CA LEU A 231 8.31 -16.55 -20.13
C LEU A 231 9.83 -16.81 -20.21
N ALA A 232 10.54 -16.59 -19.11
CA ALA A 232 11.97 -16.84 -19.06
C ALA A 232 12.33 -18.32 -18.87
N VAL A 233 11.39 -19.17 -18.43
CA VAL A 233 11.71 -20.55 -17.99
C VAL A 233 12.39 -21.38 -19.08
N ASP A 234 11.90 -21.33 -20.32
CA ASP A 234 12.47 -22.14 -21.41
C ASP A 234 13.92 -21.72 -21.71
N LYS A 235 14.21 -20.40 -21.69
CA LYS A 235 15.58 -19.89 -21.85
C LYS A 235 16.46 -20.21 -20.64
N ILE A 236 15.91 -20.15 -19.43
CA ILE A 236 16.61 -20.54 -18.20
C ILE A 236 17.01 -22.01 -18.30
N GLN A 237 16.08 -22.88 -18.68
CA GLN A 237 16.34 -24.31 -18.82
C GLN A 237 17.45 -24.58 -19.84
N LEU A 238 17.33 -23.99 -21.03
CA LEU A 238 18.33 -24.15 -22.09
C LEU A 238 19.73 -23.72 -21.62
N HIS A 239 19.83 -22.54 -20.97
CA HIS A 239 21.10 -22.02 -20.48
C HIS A 239 21.69 -22.90 -19.36
N MET A 240 20.86 -23.41 -18.45
CA MET A 240 21.29 -24.29 -17.37
C MET A 240 21.80 -25.66 -17.86
N GLU A 241 21.33 -26.12 -19.03
CA GLU A 241 21.77 -27.36 -19.66
C GLU A 241 23.07 -27.19 -20.47
N MET A 242 23.29 -26.01 -21.05
CA MET A 242 24.38 -25.76 -22.01
C MET A 242 25.61 -25.08 -21.39
N GLU A 243 25.44 -24.29 -20.34
CA GLU A 243 26.49 -23.40 -19.82
C GLU A 243 26.63 -23.49 -18.29
N GLN A 244 27.74 -22.96 -17.77
CA GLN A 244 27.87 -22.70 -16.33
C GLN A 244 26.93 -21.55 -15.95
N TRP A 245 26.11 -21.77 -14.93
CA TRP A 245 25.08 -20.81 -14.53
C TRP A 245 25.19 -20.45 -13.05
N ASP A 246 24.69 -19.26 -12.74
CA ASP A 246 24.43 -18.78 -11.39
C ASP A 246 23.12 -17.95 -11.39
N SER A 247 22.72 -17.48 -10.21
CA SER A 247 21.52 -16.67 -10.04
C SER A 247 21.56 -15.34 -10.80
N SER A 248 22.75 -14.81 -11.12
CA SER A 248 22.91 -13.56 -11.86
C SER A 248 22.53 -13.71 -13.34
N TYR A 249 22.84 -14.85 -13.96
CA TYR A 249 22.43 -15.15 -15.34
C TYR A 249 20.92 -15.31 -15.43
N ILE A 250 20.30 -16.01 -14.48
CA ILE A 250 18.86 -16.19 -14.44
C ILE A 250 18.14 -14.85 -14.31
N TYR A 251 18.63 -13.99 -13.42
CA TYR A 251 18.16 -12.61 -13.31
C TYR A 251 18.26 -11.87 -14.65
N LYS A 252 19.42 -11.91 -15.33
CA LYS A 252 19.63 -11.26 -16.64
C LYS A 252 18.69 -11.79 -17.73
N ILE A 253 18.46 -13.10 -17.78
CA ILE A 253 17.54 -13.72 -18.75
C ILE A 253 16.12 -13.16 -18.53
N ILE A 254 15.65 -13.11 -17.29
CA ILE A 254 14.33 -12.58 -16.96
C ILE A 254 14.23 -11.09 -17.32
N MET A 255 15.25 -10.30 -16.98
CA MET A 255 15.29 -8.87 -17.34
C MET A 255 15.26 -8.65 -18.86
N SER A 256 15.99 -9.46 -19.63
CA SER A 256 15.98 -9.39 -21.09
C SER A 256 14.60 -9.72 -21.69
N GLN A 257 13.87 -10.67 -21.10
CA GLN A 257 12.50 -10.97 -21.52
C GLN A 257 11.55 -9.79 -21.24
N CYS A 258 11.74 -9.10 -20.12
CA CYS A 258 10.96 -7.92 -19.75
C CYS A 258 11.07 -6.81 -20.82
N GLN A 259 12.28 -6.54 -21.30
CA GLN A 259 12.56 -5.48 -22.28
C GLN A 259 12.10 -5.81 -23.70
N THR A 260 11.88 -7.08 -24.02
CA THR A 260 11.54 -7.53 -25.39
C THR A 260 10.09 -7.97 -25.53
N ALA A 261 9.30 -7.91 -24.45
CA ALA A 261 7.92 -8.37 -24.48
C ALA A 261 6.99 -7.39 -25.20
N THR A 262 6.28 -7.92 -26.18
CA THR A 262 5.34 -7.19 -27.03
C THR A 262 3.93 -7.79 -26.99
N GLU A 263 3.77 -9.01 -26.48
CA GLU A 263 2.53 -9.80 -26.53
C GLU A 263 2.00 -10.13 -25.13
N ILE A 264 1.90 -9.12 -24.25
CA ILE A 264 1.22 -9.29 -22.95
C ILE A 264 0.01 -8.38 -22.95
N ALA A 265 -1.18 -8.95 -22.80
CA ALA A 265 -2.41 -8.21 -22.57
C ALA A 265 -2.71 -8.21 -21.06
N PRO A 266 -2.47 -7.11 -20.31
CA PRO A 266 -2.56 -7.12 -18.85
C PRO A 266 -3.97 -7.44 -18.33
N LEU A 267 -5.01 -7.00 -19.06
CA LEU A 267 -6.40 -7.33 -18.74
C LEU A 267 -6.68 -8.84 -18.89
N GLU A 268 -6.19 -9.47 -19.97
CA GLU A 268 -6.33 -10.91 -20.14
C GLU A 268 -5.55 -11.67 -19.07
N LEU A 269 -4.36 -11.20 -18.70
CA LEU A 269 -3.56 -11.79 -17.63
C LEU A 269 -4.31 -11.77 -16.30
N LEU A 270 -4.96 -10.65 -15.98
CA LEU A 270 -5.82 -10.51 -14.80
C LEU A 270 -7.01 -11.49 -14.84
N GLN A 271 -7.69 -11.59 -15.98
CA GLN A 271 -8.81 -12.52 -16.18
C GLN A 271 -8.38 -13.99 -16.09
N GLN A 272 -7.24 -14.34 -16.68
CA GLN A 272 -6.65 -15.68 -16.63
C GLN A 272 -6.23 -16.05 -15.21
N ALA A 273 -5.64 -15.12 -14.45
CA ALA A 273 -5.30 -15.34 -13.05
C ALA A 273 -6.52 -15.71 -12.20
N ARG A 274 -7.66 -15.05 -12.44
CA ARG A 274 -8.93 -15.35 -11.77
C ARG A 274 -9.44 -16.75 -12.11
N SER A 275 -9.37 -17.16 -13.38
CA SER A 275 -9.95 -18.41 -13.87
C SER A 275 -9.05 -19.64 -13.66
N LEU A 276 -7.76 -19.53 -13.98
CA LEU A 276 -6.80 -20.64 -13.94
C LEU A 276 -6.24 -20.88 -12.54
N TYR A 277 -5.95 -19.80 -11.80
CA TYR A 277 -5.23 -19.90 -10.54
C TYR A 277 -6.09 -19.56 -9.32
N GLY A 278 -7.33 -19.12 -9.51
CA GLY A 278 -8.21 -18.62 -8.45
C GLY A 278 -7.66 -17.37 -7.76
N LEU A 279 -6.72 -16.67 -8.41
CA LEU A 279 -6.06 -15.48 -7.87
C LEU A 279 -6.99 -14.28 -8.06
N LYS A 280 -7.87 -14.08 -7.09
CA LYS A 280 -8.68 -12.87 -6.92
C LYS A 280 -8.07 -11.99 -5.83
N ASP A 281 -8.41 -10.71 -5.82
CA ASP A 281 -7.97 -9.74 -4.79
C ASP A 281 -8.08 -10.31 -3.35
N GLU A 282 -9.23 -10.88 -3.00
CA GLU A 282 -9.46 -11.48 -1.68
C GLU A 282 -8.48 -12.62 -1.35
N SER A 283 -8.18 -13.48 -2.33
CA SER A 283 -7.23 -14.59 -2.14
C SER A 283 -5.80 -14.08 -1.98
N VAL A 284 -5.45 -13.02 -2.69
CA VAL A 284 -4.14 -12.35 -2.61
C VAL A 284 -4.00 -11.68 -1.24
N GLU A 285 -5.03 -11.02 -0.74
CA GLU A 285 -5.05 -10.45 0.61
C GLU A 285 -4.92 -11.51 1.71
N ASP A 286 -5.52 -12.69 1.53
CA ASP A 286 -5.32 -13.80 2.45
C ASP A 286 -3.87 -14.30 2.46
N MET A 287 -3.24 -14.39 1.29
CA MET A 287 -1.83 -14.73 1.18
C MET A 287 -0.94 -13.66 1.82
N ARG A 288 -1.23 -12.37 1.61
CA ARG A 288 -0.53 -11.27 2.28
C ARG A 288 -0.65 -11.37 3.81
N THR A 289 -1.84 -11.65 4.34
CA THR A 289 -2.05 -11.86 5.78
C THR A 289 -1.27 -13.07 6.30
N ALA A 290 -1.22 -14.16 5.55
CA ALA A 290 -0.41 -15.32 5.93
C ALA A 290 1.09 -15.00 5.95
N ILE A 291 1.57 -14.16 5.02
CA ILE A 291 2.98 -13.73 4.98
C ILE A 291 3.32 -12.75 6.10
N ARG A 292 2.43 -11.82 6.45
CA ARG A 292 2.61 -10.90 7.61
C ARG A 292 2.80 -11.66 8.93
N ARG A 293 2.24 -12.86 9.04
CA ARG A 293 2.41 -13.74 10.21
C ARG A 293 3.81 -14.35 10.33
N LEU A 294 4.66 -14.26 9.31
CA LEU A 294 6.02 -14.81 9.39
C LEU A 294 6.84 -14.11 10.49
N PRO A 295 7.67 -14.84 11.25
CA PRO A 295 8.32 -14.31 12.45
C PRO A 295 9.12 -13.02 12.22
N GLN A 296 9.86 -12.93 11.12
CA GLN A 296 10.68 -11.76 10.82
C GLN A 296 9.85 -10.48 10.55
N LEU A 297 8.73 -10.61 9.86
CA LEU A 297 7.86 -9.47 9.53
C LEU A 297 7.06 -9.05 10.76
N ARG A 298 6.46 -10.02 11.44
CA ARG A 298 5.73 -9.80 12.69
C ARG A 298 6.59 -9.12 13.75
N LYS A 299 7.84 -9.57 13.92
CA LYS A 299 8.78 -8.98 14.87
C LYS A 299 9.10 -7.52 14.53
N ALA A 300 9.26 -7.18 13.25
CA ALA A 300 9.50 -5.81 12.82
C ALA A 300 8.29 -4.90 13.08
N GLU A 301 7.08 -5.38 12.78
CA GLU A 301 5.82 -4.69 13.08
C GLU A 301 5.65 -4.45 14.58
N PHE A 302 5.82 -5.49 15.40
CA PHE A 302 5.64 -5.39 16.84
C PHE A 302 6.74 -4.58 17.53
N ALA A 303 7.96 -4.56 17.01
CA ALA A 303 9.01 -3.70 17.53
C ALA A 303 8.69 -2.20 17.35
N VAL A 304 7.94 -1.84 16.30
CA VAL A 304 7.42 -0.49 16.11
C VAL A 304 6.23 -0.24 17.03
N LEU A 305 5.25 -1.13 17.03
CA LEU A 305 4.03 -0.97 17.82
C LEU A 305 4.31 -0.96 19.33
N ALA A 306 5.30 -1.71 19.82
CA ALA A 306 5.72 -1.68 21.23
C ALA A 306 6.23 -0.31 21.67
N LYS A 307 6.74 0.52 20.75
CA LYS A 307 7.18 1.89 21.06
C LYS A 307 6.04 2.91 21.03
N GLN A 308 4.92 2.54 20.41
CA GLN A 308 3.77 3.42 20.16
C GLN A 308 2.54 3.02 20.99
N THR A 309 2.58 1.86 21.64
CA THR A 309 1.45 1.28 22.36
C THR A 309 1.89 0.76 23.72
N HIS A 310 0.92 0.60 24.61
CA HIS A 310 1.05 0.14 25.99
C HIS A 310 0.79 -1.38 26.11
N PHE A 311 0.79 -2.10 24.97
CA PHE A 311 0.57 -3.54 24.93
C PHE A 311 1.90 -4.30 24.94
N SER A 312 1.94 -5.39 25.70
CA SER A 312 3.06 -6.33 25.63
C SER A 312 3.05 -7.11 24.32
N HIS A 313 4.21 -7.67 23.94
CA HIS A 313 4.33 -8.47 22.72
C HIS A 313 3.32 -9.63 22.64
N LEU A 314 3.10 -10.34 23.76
CA LEU A 314 2.15 -11.45 23.83
C LEU A 314 0.69 -10.99 23.66
N GLU A 315 0.36 -9.80 24.16
CA GLU A 315 -0.97 -9.22 23.96
C GLU A 315 -1.17 -8.80 22.50
N MET A 316 -0.17 -8.18 21.88
CA MET A 316 -0.23 -7.82 20.46
C MET A 316 -0.38 -9.06 19.56
N GLU A 317 0.29 -10.18 19.87
CA GLU A 317 0.09 -11.45 19.17
C GLU A 317 -1.36 -11.91 19.22
N ARG A 318 -1.95 -11.94 20.42
CA ARG A 318 -3.35 -12.36 20.61
C ARG A 318 -4.32 -11.43 19.88
N LEU A 319 -4.13 -10.13 19.99
CA LEU A 319 -4.97 -9.13 19.32
C LEU A 319 -4.86 -9.21 17.80
N GLN A 320 -3.67 -9.52 17.26
CA GLN A 320 -3.47 -9.68 15.81
C GLN A 320 -4.15 -10.95 15.28
N ASP A 321 -4.07 -12.05 16.04
CA ASP A 321 -4.77 -13.29 15.70
C ASP A 321 -6.28 -13.08 15.69
N GLU A 322 -6.82 -12.36 16.68
CA GLU A 322 -8.25 -12.03 16.74
C GLU A 322 -8.68 -11.04 15.66
N PHE A 323 -7.90 -9.98 15.40
CA PHE A 323 -8.14 -9.07 14.28
C PHE A 323 -8.26 -9.83 12.96
N THR A 324 -7.38 -10.82 12.76
CA THR A 324 -7.41 -11.68 11.59
C THR A 324 -8.68 -12.54 11.57
N PHE A 325 -9.09 -13.09 12.71
CA PHE A 325 -10.32 -13.87 12.84
C PHE A 325 -11.58 -13.06 12.52
N LEU A 326 -11.70 -11.84 13.06
CA LEU A 326 -12.81 -10.92 12.78
C LEU A 326 -12.90 -10.57 11.28
N ARG A 327 -11.74 -10.42 10.62
CA ARG A 327 -11.68 -10.25 9.16
C ARG A 327 -12.24 -11.46 8.42
N PHE A 328 -11.98 -12.68 8.90
CA PHE A 328 -12.43 -13.92 8.27
C PHE A 328 -13.91 -14.26 8.53
N GLN A 329 -14.45 -14.02 9.72
CA GLN A 329 -15.86 -14.33 10.04
C GLN A 329 -16.86 -13.58 9.14
N ARG A 330 -16.48 -12.40 8.64
CA ARG A 330 -17.34 -11.56 7.79
C ARG A 330 -17.20 -11.80 6.28
N LYS A 331 -16.48 -12.84 5.86
CA LYS A 331 -16.41 -13.28 4.45
C LYS A 331 -17.76 -13.63 3.82
N MET A 332 -18.84 -13.70 4.59
CA MET A 332 -20.20 -13.99 4.09
C MET A 332 -20.79 -12.87 3.22
N CYS A 333 -20.20 -11.66 3.20
CA CYS A 333 -20.64 -10.57 2.32
C CYS A 333 -19.65 -10.44 1.17
N GLY A 334 -19.98 -11.04 0.01
CA GLY A 334 -19.11 -11.20 -1.17
C GLY A 334 -18.73 -9.90 -1.88
N ARG A 335 -18.03 -9.00 -1.19
CA ARG A 335 -17.53 -7.73 -1.72
C ARG A 335 -16.01 -7.66 -1.58
N SER A 336 -15.37 -7.49 -2.74
CA SER A 336 -13.93 -7.29 -2.96
C SER A 336 -13.36 -6.20 -2.04
N LYS A 337 -12.05 -6.27 -1.75
CA LYS A 337 -11.25 -5.29 -0.96
C LYS A 337 -11.35 -5.35 0.57
N LEU A 338 -11.36 -6.54 1.19
CA LEU A 338 -11.18 -6.70 2.66
C LEU A 338 -9.69 -6.68 3.06
N ARG A 339 -9.07 -5.50 3.07
CA ARG A 339 -7.68 -5.31 3.56
C ARG A 339 -7.60 -5.15 5.08
N GLY A 340 -8.72 -4.80 5.72
CA GLY A 340 -8.81 -4.58 7.16
C GLY A 340 -10.26 -4.64 7.65
N LEU A 341 -10.55 -3.95 8.76
CA LEU A 341 -11.92 -3.84 9.29
C LEU A 341 -12.65 -2.66 8.63
N ARG A 342 -13.77 -2.92 7.96
CA ARG A 342 -14.61 -1.87 7.35
C ARG A 342 -15.54 -1.22 8.38
N GLN A 343 -16.06 -0.03 8.03
CA GLN A 343 -16.97 0.75 8.87
C GLN A 343 -18.17 -0.07 9.34
N GLU A 344 -18.94 -0.67 8.44
CA GLU A 344 -20.09 -1.53 8.77
C GLU A 344 -19.73 -2.65 9.76
N GLY A 345 -18.49 -3.16 9.62
CA GLY A 345 -17.97 -4.18 10.49
C GLY A 345 -17.72 -3.65 11.90
N LEU A 346 -17.01 -2.54 12.00
CA LEU A 346 -16.74 -1.88 13.27
C LEU A 346 -18.04 -1.41 13.94
N GLU A 347 -18.95 -0.80 13.18
CA GLU A 347 -20.26 -0.35 13.66
C GLU A 347 -21.12 -1.51 14.16
N GLY A 348 -21.15 -2.65 13.46
CA GLY A 348 -21.86 -3.83 13.94
C GLY A 348 -21.30 -4.39 15.25
N ILE A 349 -19.99 -4.23 15.48
CA ILE A 349 -19.33 -4.61 16.73
C ILE A 349 -19.66 -3.59 17.83
N LEU A 350 -19.54 -2.30 17.53
CA LEU A 350 -19.77 -1.21 18.48
C LEU A 350 -21.26 -1.09 18.87
N SER A 351 -22.19 -1.27 17.94
CA SER A 351 -23.64 -1.16 18.18
C SER A 351 -24.21 -2.30 19.02
N ARG A 352 -23.65 -3.52 18.91
CA ARG A 352 -24.06 -4.66 19.76
C ARG A 352 -23.73 -4.40 21.23
N GLU A 353 -22.63 -3.71 21.49
CA GLU A 353 -22.08 -3.55 22.84
C GLU A 353 -22.36 -2.17 23.46
N LEU A 354 -22.54 -1.12 22.64
CA LEU A 354 -22.85 0.25 23.05
C LEU A 354 -24.25 0.63 22.60
N SER A 355 -25.23 -0.25 22.82
CA SER A 355 -26.63 -0.13 22.36
C SER A 355 -27.35 1.16 22.80
N THR A 356 -26.79 1.92 23.75
CA THR A 356 -27.31 3.18 24.29
C THR A 356 -26.65 4.44 23.73
N SER A 357 -25.61 4.31 22.89
CA SER A 357 -24.87 5.45 22.33
C SER A 357 -25.45 5.88 20.96
N PRO A 358 -25.52 7.20 20.66
CA PRO A 358 -26.04 7.68 19.39
C PRO A 358 -25.16 7.24 18.20
N VAL A 359 -25.79 6.97 17.05
CA VAL A 359 -25.17 6.41 15.84
C VAL A 359 -24.01 7.27 15.29
N ASP A 360 -24.03 8.59 15.51
CA ASP A 360 -22.98 9.53 15.05
C ASP A 360 -21.60 9.27 15.70
N ILE A 361 -21.56 8.65 16.89
CA ILE A 361 -20.30 8.34 17.58
C ILE A 361 -19.49 7.28 16.82
N TYR A 362 -20.15 6.29 16.21
CA TYR A 362 -19.45 5.19 15.56
C TYR A 362 -18.72 5.64 14.29
N GLY A 363 -19.35 6.51 13.48
CA GLY A 363 -18.72 7.12 12.31
C GLY A 363 -17.49 7.95 12.69
N ARG A 364 -17.53 8.67 13.82
CA ARG A 364 -16.37 9.44 14.31
C ARG A 364 -15.23 8.54 14.79
N ILE A 365 -15.53 7.49 15.56
CA ILE A 365 -14.52 6.50 15.97
C ILE A 365 -13.89 5.87 14.72
N TYR A 366 -14.69 5.54 13.72
CA TYR A 366 -14.21 5.03 12.45
C TYR A 366 -13.24 6.00 11.77
N HIS A 367 -13.57 7.29 11.68
CA HIS A 367 -12.63 8.30 11.15
C HIS A 367 -11.35 8.45 12.00
N LEU A 368 -11.44 8.35 13.32
CA LEU A 368 -10.26 8.40 14.21
C LEU A 368 -9.33 7.21 14.03
N LEU A 369 -9.86 6.07 13.60
CA LEU A 369 -9.10 4.88 13.25
C LEU A 369 -8.39 5.01 11.89
N LYS A 370 -8.51 6.17 11.21
CA LYS A 370 -7.79 6.51 9.98
C LYS A 370 -7.87 5.39 8.94
N PRO A 371 -9.07 5.10 8.41
CA PRO A 371 -9.22 4.08 7.38
C PRO A 371 -8.38 4.44 6.15
N ASP A 372 -7.94 3.43 5.41
CA ASP A 372 -7.31 3.62 4.11
C ASP A 372 -8.31 4.19 3.09
N GLY A 373 -7.86 4.54 1.88
CA GLY A 373 -8.75 5.10 0.85
C GLY A 373 -9.75 4.11 0.26
N TYR A 374 -9.84 2.88 0.77
CA TYR A 374 -10.93 1.93 0.54
C TYR A 374 -11.83 1.72 1.76
N GLY A 375 -11.60 2.47 2.83
CA GLY A 375 -12.39 2.39 4.03
C GLY A 375 -12.00 1.24 4.97
N ASN A 376 -10.80 0.67 4.84
CA ASN A 376 -10.32 -0.39 5.72
C ASN A 376 -9.47 0.18 6.87
N ILE A 377 -9.75 -0.28 8.08
CA ILE A 377 -8.91 0.00 9.25
C ILE A 377 -7.85 -1.09 9.36
N SER A 378 -6.57 -0.69 9.34
CA SER A 378 -5.45 -1.61 9.55
C SER A 378 -5.29 -1.98 11.03
N PHE A 379 -4.64 -3.13 11.28
CA PHE A 379 -4.36 -3.59 12.64
C PHE A 379 -3.58 -2.56 13.46
N SER A 380 -2.59 -1.91 12.82
CA SER A 380 -1.76 -0.86 13.43
C SER A 380 -2.58 0.33 13.95
N ASN A 381 -3.49 0.85 13.12
CA ASN A 381 -4.32 1.99 13.55
C ASN A 381 -5.31 1.58 14.65
N LEU A 382 -5.87 0.38 14.57
CA LEU A 382 -6.74 -0.15 15.60
C LEU A 382 -6.01 -0.30 16.94
N ILE A 383 -4.84 -0.94 16.97
CA ILE A 383 -4.15 -1.19 18.23
C ILE A 383 -3.61 0.09 18.87
N GLN A 384 -3.21 1.08 18.08
CA GLN A 384 -2.85 2.41 18.59
C GLN A 384 -4.04 3.08 19.28
N PHE A 385 -5.22 3.05 18.64
CA PHE A 385 -6.45 3.57 19.24
C PHE A 385 -6.77 2.85 20.55
N LEU A 386 -6.77 1.51 20.55
CA LEU A 386 -7.06 0.71 21.74
C LEU A 386 -6.07 0.94 22.85
N SER A 387 -4.80 1.15 22.51
CA SER A 387 -3.77 1.41 23.49
C SER A 387 -4.06 2.69 24.26
N VAL A 388 -4.41 3.78 23.55
CA VAL A 388 -4.74 5.05 24.20
C VAL A 388 -6.03 4.90 24.99
N ALA A 389 -7.06 4.33 24.37
CA ALA A 389 -8.39 4.22 24.96
C ALA A 389 -8.38 3.36 26.25
N SER A 390 -7.64 2.25 26.29
CA SER A 390 -7.65 1.30 27.42
C SER A 390 -6.54 1.52 28.43
N ARG A 391 -5.36 2.03 28.01
CA ARG A 391 -4.14 2.08 28.83
C ARG A 391 -3.39 3.40 28.76
N GLY A 392 -3.85 4.36 27.95
CA GLY A 392 -3.22 5.66 27.85
C GLY A 392 -3.34 6.49 29.13
N THR A 393 -2.50 7.51 29.27
CA THR A 393 -2.56 8.43 30.41
C THR A 393 -3.87 9.23 30.39
N PRO A 394 -4.28 9.85 31.52
CA PRO A 394 -5.45 10.73 31.54
C PRO A 394 -5.38 11.84 30.48
N GLU A 395 -4.21 12.40 30.19
CA GLU A 395 -4.04 13.41 29.13
C GLU A 395 -4.24 12.81 27.73
N GLU A 396 -3.71 11.62 27.46
CA GLU A 396 -3.87 10.94 26.17
C GLU A 396 -5.34 10.57 25.93
N ARG A 397 -6.01 10.03 26.96
CA ARG A 397 -7.44 9.73 26.92
C ARG A 397 -8.26 11.01 26.76
N ALA A 398 -7.93 12.09 27.46
CA ALA A 398 -8.59 13.38 27.30
C ALA A 398 -8.45 13.91 25.87
N ARG A 399 -7.26 13.83 25.25
CA ARG A 399 -7.09 14.20 23.84
C ARG A 399 -7.97 13.37 22.91
N LEU A 400 -8.08 12.06 23.15
CA LEU A 400 -8.98 11.18 22.39
C LEU A 400 -10.45 11.55 22.60
N LEU A 401 -10.84 11.88 23.84
CA LEU A 401 -12.17 12.35 24.22
C LEU A 401 -12.57 13.64 23.50
N PHE A 402 -11.68 14.64 23.49
CA PHE A 402 -11.94 15.92 22.84
C PHE A 402 -12.01 15.82 21.31
N GLN A 403 -11.60 14.69 20.73
CA GLN A 403 -11.74 14.40 19.30
C GLN A 403 -13.08 13.70 18.96
N ILE A 404 -13.89 13.34 19.95
CA ILE A 404 -15.22 12.70 19.77
C ILE A 404 -16.32 13.61 20.36
N PRO A 405 -16.86 14.58 19.59
CA PRO A 405 -17.99 15.40 20.02
C PRO A 405 -19.30 14.59 20.05
N ASN A 406 -20.16 14.87 21.03
CA ASN A 406 -21.52 14.36 21.11
C ASN A 406 -22.49 15.54 20.92
N HIS A 407 -23.39 15.47 19.94
CA HIS A 407 -24.10 16.67 19.46
C HIS A 407 -25.38 17.04 20.22
N HIS A 408 -25.78 16.27 21.25
CA HIS A 408 -27.10 16.47 21.85
C HIS A 408 -27.20 16.94 23.30
N ASP A 409 -26.10 17.09 24.00
CA ASP A 409 -25.98 17.95 25.18
C ASP A 409 -24.48 18.13 25.42
N HIS A 410 -24.07 19.20 26.10
CA HIS A 410 -22.67 19.52 26.38
C HIS A 410 -21.97 18.51 27.33
N GLU A 411 -22.04 17.20 27.03
CA GLU A 411 -21.37 16.12 27.72
C GLU A 411 -20.45 15.38 26.73
N TYR A 412 -19.14 15.58 26.92
CA TYR A 412 -18.13 14.70 26.34
C TYR A 412 -18.35 13.27 26.85
N LEU A 413 -17.92 12.24 26.08
CA LEU A 413 -17.70 10.92 26.69
C LEU A 413 -16.89 11.16 27.97
N ASN A 414 -17.41 10.75 29.12
CA ASN A 414 -16.62 10.86 30.34
C ASN A 414 -15.51 9.79 30.29
N GLN A 415 -14.49 9.94 31.13
CA GLN A 415 -13.38 8.97 31.22
C GLN A 415 -13.91 7.52 31.33
N GLN A 416 -14.98 7.33 32.09
CA GLN A 416 -15.63 6.03 32.31
C GLN A 416 -16.27 5.45 31.03
N GLY A 417 -16.76 6.29 30.13
CA GLY A 417 -17.31 5.90 28.83
C GLY A 417 -16.24 5.46 27.83
N ILE A 418 -15.09 6.14 27.79
CA ILE A 418 -13.94 5.69 26.98
C ILE A 418 -13.33 4.41 27.55
N GLU A 419 -13.17 4.31 28.87
CA GLU A 419 -12.65 3.09 29.50
C GLU A 419 -13.56 1.90 29.17
N LYS A 420 -14.88 2.05 29.27
CA LYS A 420 -15.83 1.01 28.85
C LYS A 420 -15.73 0.67 27.36
N LEU A 421 -15.58 1.66 26.48
CA LEU A 421 -15.46 1.44 25.03
C LEU A 421 -14.16 0.70 24.69
N ALA A 422 -13.07 1.07 25.35
CA ALA A 422 -11.78 0.44 25.17
C ALA A 422 -11.74 -0.99 25.74
N ASP A 423 -12.31 -1.18 26.93
CA ASP A 423 -12.46 -2.50 27.55
C ASP A 423 -13.35 -3.39 26.68
N LEU A 424 -14.47 -2.86 26.14
CA LEU A 424 -15.32 -3.58 25.21
C LEU A 424 -14.59 -3.99 23.94
N LEU A 425 -13.88 -3.07 23.29
CA LEU A 425 -13.11 -3.41 22.09
C LEU A 425 -11.99 -4.41 22.39
N CYS A 426 -11.31 -4.30 23.54
CA CYS A 426 -10.33 -5.29 24.00
C CYS A 426 -10.98 -6.66 24.33
N CYS A 427 -12.18 -6.68 24.93
CA CYS A 427 -12.95 -7.88 25.23
C CYS A 427 -13.46 -8.57 23.96
N LEU A 428 -13.90 -7.79 22.97
CA LEU A 428 -14.26 -8.25 21.63
C LEU A 428 -13.03 -8.83 20.93
N LEU A 429 -11.88 -8.16 21.01
CA LEU A 429 -10.60 -8.62 20.45
C LEU A 429 -9.91 -9.73 21.27
N THR A 430 -10.50 -10.17 22.37
CA THR A 430 -10.03 -11.35 23.12
C THR A 430 -11.07 -12.47 23.13
N ASN A 431 -12.10 -12.37 22.28
CA ASN A 431 -13.18 -13.34 22.16
C ASN A 431 -13.88 -13.67 23.49
N ARG A 432 -13.78 -12.80 24.50
CA ARG A 432 -14.39 -13.03 25.82
C ARG A 432 -15.91 -12.87 25.81
N MET A 433 -16.49 -12.30 24.75
CA MET A 433 -17.93 -12.04 24.66
C MET A 433 -18.71 -12.95 23.70
N VAL A 434 -18.03 -13.78 22.90
CA VAL A 434 -18.76 -14.80 22.10
C VAL A 434 -19.15 -16.01 22.96
N ALA A 435 -18.41 -16.28 24.04
CA ALA A 435 -18.77 -17.34 24.99
C ALA A 435 -19.99 -17.00 25.86
N ASP A 436 -20.30 -15.71 26.08
CA ASP A 436 -21.46 -15.31 26.89
C ASP A 436 -22.76 -15.17 26.07
N ALA A 437 -22.68 -15.24 24.74
CA ALA A 437 -23.86 -15.24 23.86
C ALA A 437 -24.52 -16.62 23.73
N GLU A 438 -23.84 -17.70 24.13
CA GLU A 438 -24.37 -19.07 24.14
C GLU A 438 -24.33 -19.68 25.55
N GLY A 439 -25.11 -19.14 26.49
CA GLY A 439 -25.46 -19.94 27.66
C GLY A 439 -25.68 -19.19 28.97
N HIS A 440 -26.83 -18.54 29.09
CA HIS A 440 -27.54 -18.55 30.36
C HIS A 440 -27.93 -20.00 30.72
N ARG A 441 -27.01 -20.78 31.30
CA ARG A 441 -27.34 -21.92 32.17
C ARG A 441 -26.32 -22.04 33.31
N THR A 442 -26.74 -21.51 34.46
CA THR A 442 -26.55 -22.09 35.80
C THR A 442 -25.13 -22.32 36.33
N ALA A 443 -24.72 -21.42 37.22
CA ALA A 443 -24.35 -21.66 38.63
C ALA A 443 -23.35 -22.79 39.02
N LYS A 444 -22.43 -22.38 39.93
CA LYS A 444 -21.50 -23.14 40.79
C LYS A 444 -20.19 -23.53 40.08
N TRP A 445 -18.98 -23.31 40.61
CA TRP A 445 -18.47 -23.52 41.98
C TRP A 445 -17.22 -22.64 42.22
N LEU A 446 -17.12 -21.88 43.32
CA LEU A 446 -16.21 -22.13 44.47
C LEU A 446 -15.24 -23.32 44.33
N ASN A 447 -13.98 -23.05 44.00
CA ASN A 447 -12.81 -23.17 44.89
C ASN A 447 -11.52 -22.79 44.15
#